data_AF-A0A0R3UEJ2-F1
#
_entry.id   AF-A0A0R3UEJ2-F1
#
_cell.length_a   1.000
_cell.length_b   1.000
_cell.length_c   1.000
_cell.angle_alpha   90.00
_cell.angle_beta   90.00
_cell.angle_gamma   90.00
#
_symmetry.space_group_name_H-M   'P 1'
#
loop_
_entity.id
_entity.type
_entity.pdbx_description
1 polymer ?
#
loop_
_entity_poly.entity_id
_entity_poly.type
_entity_poly.pdbx_seq_one_letter_code
_entity_poly.pdbx_strand_id
1 'polypeptide(L)' 'MGDFEELAMNAEAFGLLQEISALLNTGLNNEELLMCFKMLESGVDPTALALLVKQLKRDANAVRLENENTSVPSTKNP' A
#
# COMPACT_ATOMS: atom_id res chain seq x y z
N MET A 1 -28.86 15.36 -7.66
CA MET A 1 -29.27 14.02 -7.18
C MET A 1 -28.30 12.92 -7.65
N GLY A 2 -27.28 13.21 -8.45
CA GLY A 2 -26.25 12.20 -8.84
C GLY A 2 -25.10 12.06 -7.83
N ASP A 3 -24.68 13.17 -7.22
CA ASP A 3 -23.46 13.22 -6.39
C ASP A 3 -23.50 12.34 -5.12
N PHE A 4 -24.71 12.10 -4.56
CA PHE A 4 -24.90 11.23 -3.40
C PHE A 4 -24.89 9.74 -3.76
N GLU A 5 -25.34 9.39 -4.97
CA GLU A 5 -25.43 8.01 -5.45
C GLU A 5 -24.06 7.51 -5.92
N GLU A 6 -23.27 8.41 -6.52
CA GLU A 6 -21.88 8.16 -6.92
C GLU A 6 -20.96 7.91 -5.70
N LEU A 7 -21.12 8.69 -4.63
CA LEU A 7 -20.34 8.48 -3.40
C LEU A 7 -20.69 7.14 -2.71
N ALA A 8 -21.97 6.74 -2.74
CA ALA A 8 -22.42 5.47 -2.17
C ALA A 8 -21.92 4.27 -2.99
N MET A 9 -21.98 4.34 -4.32
CA MET A 9 -21.44 3.32 -5.23
C MET A 9 -19.92 3.16 -5.05
N ASN A 10 -19.19 4.27 -4.87
CA ASN A 10 -17.75 4.23 -4.64
C ASN A 10 -17.39 3.58 -3.30
N ALA A 11 -18.22 3.75 -2.26
CA ALA A 11 -18.01 3.09 -0.97
C ALA A 11 -18.25 1.57 -1.05
N GLU A 12 -19.30 1.14 -1.73
CA GLU A 12 -19.58 -0.29 -1.95
C GLU A 12 -18.50 -0.95 -2.83
N ALA A 13 -18.11 -0.28 -3.93
CA ALA A 13 -17.04 -0.73 -4.80
C ALA A 13 -15.70 -0.85 -4.05
N PHE A 14 -15.39 0.13 -3.18
CA PHE A 14 -14.20 0.07 -2.35
C PHE A 14 -14.26 -1.08 -1.34
N GLY A 15 -15.42 -1.34 -0.73
CA GLY A 15 -15.62 -2.49 0.14
C GLY A 15 -15.32 -3.83 -0.56
N LEU A 16 -15.82 -4.01 -1.78
CA LEU A 16 -15.52 -5.20 -2.58
C LEU A 16 -14.03 -5.30 -2.94
N LEU A 17 -13.38 -4.17 -3.26
CA LEU A 17 -11.94 -4.15 -3.54
C LEU A 17 -11.11 -4.51 -2.32
N GLN A 18 -11.53 -4.13 -1.11
CA GLN A 18 -10.88 -4.55 0.13
C GLN A 18 -10.94 -6.06 0.31
N GLU A 19 -12.10 -6.68 0.06
CA GLU A 19 -12.27 -8.14 0.12
C GLU A 19 -11.38 -8.86 -0.90
N ILE A 20 -11.35 -8.39 -2.15
CA ILE A 20 -10.49 -8.94 -3.20
C ILE A 20 -9.00 -8.82 -2.80
N SER A 21 -8.60 -7.67 -2.28
CA SER A 21 -7.23 -7.40 -1.83
C SER A 21 -6.80 -8.37 -0.71
N ALA A 22 -7.70 -8.65 0.23
CA ALA A 22 -7.47 -9.61 1.31
C ALA A 22 -7.37 -11.05 0.77
N LEU A 23 -8.26 -11.46 -0.13
CA LEU A 23 -8.23 -12.78 -0.76
C LEU A 23 -6.95 -13.04 -1.54
N LEU A 24 -6.45 -12.03 -2.27
CA LEU A 24 -5.22 -12.12 -3.04
C LEU A 24 -3.95 -11.86 -2.20
N ASN A 25 -4.11 -11.58 -0.91
CA ASN A 25 -3.03 -11.29 0.03
C ASN A 25 -2.01 -10.27 -0.53
N THR A 26 -2.51 -9.17 -1.10
CA THR A 26 -1.67 -8.13 -1.73
C THR A 26 -0.73 -7.43 -0.73
N GLY A 27 -1.03 -7.56 0.56
CA GLY A 27 -0.33 -6.89 1.65
C GLY A 27 -0.56 -5.37 1.68
N LEU A 28 -1.61 -4.86 1.01
CA LEU A 28 -2.02 -3.47 1.08
C LEU A 28 -2.93 -3.25 2.29
N ASN A 29 -2.62 -2.24 3.09
CA ASN A 29 -3.55 -1.76 4.11
C ASN A 29 -4.66 -0.90 3.47
N ASN A 30 -5.71 -0.59 4.24
CA ASN A 30 -6.87 0.14 3.73
C ASN A 30 -6.53 1.54 3.20
N GLU A 31 -5.58 2.23 3.82
CA GLU A 31 -5.16 3.57 3.40
C GLU A 31 -4.35 3.51 2.10
N GLU A 32 -3.42 2.56 1.99
CA GLU A 32 -2.66 2.27 0.77
C GLU A 32 -3.59 1.90 -0.39
N LEU A 33 -4.58 1.04 -0.14
CA LEU A 33 -5.56 0.63 -1.14
C LEU A 33 -6.43 1.81 -1.60
N LEU A 34 -6.87 2.66 -0.66
CA LEU A 34 -7.64 3.87 -0.97
C LEU A 34 -6.84 4.85 -1.83
N MET A 35 -5.56 5.03 -1.51
CA MET A 35 -4.69 5.89 -2.31
C MET A 35 -4.50 5.31 -3.73
N CYS A 36 -4.27 4.01 -3.84
CA CYS A 36 -4.18 3.34 -5.15
C CYS A 36 -5.47 3.50 -5.94
N PHE A 37 -6.63 3.34 -5.30
CA PHE A 37 -7.93 3.52 -5.94
C PHE A 37 -8.10 4.94 -6.52
N LYS A 38 -7.79 5.98 -5.75
CA LYS A 38 -7.83 7.37 -6.22
C LYS A 38 -6.87 7.65 -7.39
N MET A 39 -5.69 7.01 -7.38
CA MET A 39 -4.73 7.12 -8.48
C MET A 39 -5.24 6.44 -9.75
N LEU A 40 -5.94 5.31 -9.61
CA LEU A 40 -6.57 4.64 -10.74
C LEU A 40 -7.72 5.48 -11.32
N GLU A 41 -8.53 6.10 -10.46
CA GLU A 41 -9.59 7.04 -10.87
C GLU A 41 -9.03 8.26 -11.63
N SER A 42 -7.80 8.70 -11.32
CA SER A 42 -7.13 9.78 -12.05
C SER A 42 -6.45 9.34 -13.36
N GLY A 43 -6.57 8.06 -13.73
CA GLY A 43 -6.06 7.51 -14.99
C GLY A 43 -4.61 7.01 -14.95
N VAL A 44 -4.04 6.77 -13.76
CA VAL A 44 -2.72 6.16 -13.63
C VAL A 44 -2.75 4.71 -14.13
N ASP A 45 -1.71 4.29 -14.85
CA ASP A 45 -1.57 2.90 -15.32
C ASP A 45 -1.47 1.92 -14.13
N PRO A 46 -2.37 0.92 -14.03
CA PRO A 46 -2.36 -0.06 -12.94
C PRO A 46 -1.05 -0.85 -12.85
N THR A 47 -0.42 -1.13 -13.99
CA THR A 47 0.81 -1.93 -14.04
C THR A 47 1.99 -1.16 -13.45
N ALA A 48 2.18 0.07 -13.90
CA ALA A 48 3.20 0.98 -13.37
C ALA A 48 2.98 1.26 -11.87
N LEU A 49 1.74 1.48 -11.45
CA LEU A 49 1.41 1.68 -10.04
C LEU A 49 1.79 0.46 -9.19
N ALA A 50 1.45 -0.75 -9.63
CA ALA A 50 1.80 -1.97 -8.92
C ALA A 50 3.32 -2.17 -8.81
N LEU A 51 4.07 -1.85 -9.86
CA LEU A 51 5.54 -1.91 -9.84
C LEU A 51 6.12 -0.90 -8.86
N LEU A 52 5.61 0.34 -8.87
CA LEU A 52 6.05 1.39 -7.97
C LEU A 52 5.79 1.04 -6.50
N VAL A 53 4.58 0.59 -6.16
CA VAL A 53 4.22 0.18 -4.79
C VAL A 53 5.12 -0.97 -4.31
N LYS A 54 5.40 -1.96 -5.17
CA LYS A 54 6.33 -3.06 -4.84
C LYS A 54 7.74 -2.54 -4.59
N GLN A 55 8.21 -1.58 -5.39
CA GLN A 55 9.53 -1.00 -5.23
C GLN A 55 9.63 -0.22 -3.91
N LEU A 56 8.67 0.67 -3.64
CA LEU A 56 8.64 1.47 -2.41
C LEU A 56 8.61 0.60 -1.15
N LYS A 57 7.83 -0.50 -1.15
CA LYS A 57 7.81 -1.44 -0.01
C LYS A 57 9.14 -2.14 0.20
N ARG A 58 9.85 -2.52 -0.88
CA ARG A 58 11.19 -3.11 -0.78
C ARG A 58 12.19 -2.12 -0.23
N ASP A 59 12.21 -0.89 -0.75
CA ASP A 59 13.15 0.15 -0.34
C ASP A 59 12.91 0.55 1.13
N ALA A 60 11.65 0.71 1.55
CA ALA A 60 11.30 0.97 2.94
C ALA A 60 11.76 -0.14 3.89
N ASN A 61 11.61 -1.41 3.48
CA ASN A 61 12.09 -2.54 4.28
C ASN A 61 13.63 -2.59 4.33
N ALA A 62 14.32 -2.30 3.23
CA ALA A 62 15.78 -2.24 3.20
C ALA A 62 16.31 -1.17 4.18
N VAL A 63 15.74 0.03 4.16
CA VAL A 63 16.10 1.12 5.09
C VAL A 63 15.87 0.72 6.54
N ARG A 64 14.77 0.02 6.86
CA ARG A 64 14.49 -0.46 8.22
C ARG A 64 15.53 -1.47 8.71
N LEU A 65 15.93 -2.41 7.85
CA LEU A 65 16.94 -3.42 8.17
C LEU A 65 18.34 -2.83 8.34
N GLU A 66 18.70 -1.83 7.53
CA GLU A 66 19.97 -1.10 7.67
C GLU A 66 20.04 -0.39 9.03
N ASN A 67 18.95 0.26 9.45
CA ASN A 67 18.90 0.93 10.75
C ASN A 67 19.02 -0.05 11.92
N GLU A 68 18.39 -1.23 11.85
CA GLU A 68 18.49 -2.26 12.89
C GLU A 68 19.93 -2.80 13.05
N ASN A 69 20.67 -2.99 11.96
CA ASN A 69 22.04 -3.50 12.01
C ASN A 69 23.08 -2.52 12.59
N THR A 70 22.77 -1.22 12.69
CA THR A 70 23.68 -0.22 13.28
C THR A 70 23.61 -0.14 14.81
N SER A 71 22.68 -0.88 15.44
CA SER A 71 22.37 -0.77 16.88
C SER A 71 23.08 -1.76 17.81
N VAL A 72 24.13 -2.46 17.36
CA VAL A 72 25.00 -3.26 18.25
C VAL A 72 26.10 -2.38 18.85
N PRO A 73 26.01 -1.94 20.13
CA PRO A 73 27.20 -1.47 20.81
C PRO A 73 28.12 -2.68 20.95
N SER A 74 29.31 -2.58 20.36
CA SER A 74 30.41 -3.47 20.67
C SER A 74 30.76 -3.34 22.15
N THR A 75 30.08 -4.07 23.02
CA THR A 75 30.60 -4.41 24.35
C THR A 75 31.66 -5.47 24.13
N LYS A 76 32.86 -4.97 23.82
CA LYS A 76 34.12 -5.70 23.82
C LYS A 76 34.25 -6.45 25.15
N ASN A 77 34.16 -7.78 25.10
CA ASN A 77 34.68 -8.70 26.11
C ASN A 77 36.11 -9.10 25.68
N PRO A 78 37.01 -9.64 26.53
CA PRO A 78 36.85 -10.19 27.88
C PRO A 78 37.34 -9.30 29.03
#